data_AF-A0AAD9T8I3-F1
#
_entry.id   AF-A0AAD9T8I3-F1
#
_cell.length_a   1.000
_cell.length_b   1.000
_cell.length_c   1.000
_cell.angle_alpha   90.00
_cell.angle_beta   90.00
_cell.angle_gamma   90.00
#
_symmetry.space_group_name_H-M   'P 1'
#
loop_
_entity.id
_entity.type
_entity.pdbx_description
1 polymer ?
#
loop_
_entity_poly.entity_id
_entity_poly.type
_entity_poly.pdbx_seq_one_letter_code
_entity_poly.pdbx_strand_id
1 'polypeptide(L)'
;MQSQSVKEMRGVLRSTFWMVQNHYPELVHRHIILNVPLWYYTFHLLLLRLLHQSDKSKFTLVRPAKVTKTLLKFIDPEDLPVEYGGLLRENDEEFSTLEKVSEVFVRGNTAKSIRIPIAEPGATVVWDLTVVGWDVSYKEEFVPEDEGSYKVLLQRSKKLSESVRNSYYINEPGELVITIRNPTFKKKRVLYRTKFKPTVPMYLFFK
;
A
#
# COMPACT_ATOMS: atom_id res chain seq x y z
N MET A 1 35.71 8.19 2.54
CA MET A 1 35.08 8.59 1.25
C MET A 1 33.58 8.92 1.33
N GLN A 2 32.79 8.43 2.29
CA GLN A 2 31.34 8.78 2.40
C GLN A 2 31.03 10.20 2.94
N SER A 3 31.97 10.90 3.56
CA SER A 3 31.73 12.20 4.25
C SER A 3 31.61 13.42 3.32
N GLN A 4 32.33 13.42 2.20
CA GLN A 4 32.43 14.58 1.30
C GLN A 4 31.20 14.69 0.39
N SER A 5 30.80 13.56 -0.22
CA SER A 5 29.57 13.44 -1.03
C SER A 5 28.31 13.83 -0.25
N VAL A 6 28.20 13.43 1.02
CA VAL A 6 27.04 13.80 1.86
C VAL A 6 27.00 15.30 2.17
N LYS A 7 28.16 15.95 2.33
CA LYS A 7 28.24 17.41 2.56
C LYS A 7 27.88 18.19 1.30
N GLU A 8 28.38 17.76 0.14
CA GLU A 8 28.06 18.37 -1.16
C GLU A 8 26.58 18.19 -1.49
N MET A 9 26.04 16.99 -1.31
CA MET A 9 24.61 16.70 -1.47
C MET A 9 23.74 17.59 -0.57
N ARG A 10 24.13 17.78 0.70
CA ARG A 10 23.44 18.72 1.61
C ARG A 10 23.52 20.16 1.12
N GLY A 11 24.65 20.58 0.57
CA GLY A 11 24.84 21.91 0.00
C GLY A 11 23.91 22.17 -1.18
N VAL A 12 23.86 21.22 -2.13
CA VAL A 12 22.98 21.28 -3.30
C VAL A 12 21.51 21.23 -2.89
N LEU A 13 21.14 20.36 -1.96
CA LEU A 13 19.76 20.25 -1.46
C LEU A 13 19.31 21.54 -0.76
N ARG A 14 20.22 22.18 0.00
CA ARG A 14 19.91 23.44 0.67
C ARG A 14 19.73 24.58 -0.33
N SER A 15 20.60 24.66 -1.34
CA SER A 15 20.50 25.67 -2.40
C SER A 15 19.21 25.52 -3.21
N THR A 16 18.90 24.31 -3.65
CA THR A 16 17.66 23.99 -4.40
C THR A 16 16.40 24.25 -3.56
N PHE A 17 16.42 23.89 -2.27
CA PHE A 17 15.32 24.19 -1.36
C PHE A 17 15.05 25.70 -1.24
N TRP A 18 16.10 26.50 -1.04
CA TRP A 18 15.98 27.96 -0.99
C TRP A 18 15.48 28.53 -2.32
N MET A 19 15.97 28.03 -3.45
CA MET A 19 15.53 28.47 -4.77
C MET A 19 14.02 28.24 -4.97
N VAL A 20 13.53 27.04 -4.63
CA VAL A 20 12.11 26.70 -4.74
C VAL A 20 11.26 27.55 -3.79
N GLN A 21 11.67 27.72 -2.53
CA GLN A 21 10.91 28.54 -1.59
C GLN A 21 10.83 30.02 -2.00
N ASN A 22 11.92 30.57 -2.52
CA ASN A 22 11.99 32.00 -2.88
C ASN A 22 11.22 32.32 -4.17
N HIS A 23 11.15 31.39 -5.13
CA HIS A 23 10.53 31.64 -6.43
C HIS A 23 9.14 31.00 -6.59
N TYR A 24 8.79 29.99 -5.78
CA TYR A 24 7.54 29.23 -5.90
C TYR A 24 6.88 28.90 -4.54
N PRO A 25 6.59 29.90 -3.69
CA PRO A 25 6.08 29.69 -2.34
C PRO A 25 4.67 29.07 -2.26
N GLU A 26 3.89 29.16 -3.35
CA GLU A 26 2.50 28.66 -3.42
C GLU A 26 2.38 27.27 -4.09
N LEU A 27 3.42 26.79 -4.78
CA LEU A 27 3.37 25.47 -5.45
C LEU A 27 3.39 24.31 -4.45
N VAL A 28 4.01 24.50 -3.28
CA VAL A 28 4.13 23.44 -2.28
C VAL A 28 3.00 23.52 -1.27
N HIS A 29 2.04 22.59 -1.40
CA HIS A 29 0.95 22.48 -0.45
C HIS A 29 1.43 22.04 0.95
N ARG A 30 2.31 21.02 1.02
CA ARG A 30 2.81 20.48 2.29
C ARG A 30 4.12 19.70 2.11
N HIS A 31 5.05 19.89 3.04
CA HIS A 31 6.27 19.09 3.18
C HIS A 31 6.04 17.98 4.21
N ILE A 32 6.17 16.72 3.79
CA ILE A 32 6.05 15.55 4.68
C ILE A 32 7.45 14.95 4.85
N ILE A 33 7.97 14.97 6.07
CA ILE A 33 9.27 14.39 6.39
C ILE A 33 9.04 13.06 7.07
N LEU A 34 9.53 11.99 6.43
CA LEU A 34 9.33 10.61 6.85
C LEU A 34 10.48 10.10 7.71
N ASN A 35 10.20 9.04 8.47
CA ASN A 35 11.17 8.31 9.28
C ASN A 35 12.02 9.21 10.21
N VAL A 36 11.39 10.24 10.78
CA VAL A 36 12.09 11.26 11.56
C VAL A 36 12.55 10.67 12.91
N PRO A 37 13.84 10.78 13.27
CA PRO A 37 14.33 10.38 14.58
C PRO A 37 13.65 11.14 15.72
N LEU A 38 13.53 10.51 16.90
CA LEU A 38 12.80 11.08 18.02
C LEU A 38 13.38 12.42 18.51
N TRP A 39 14.71 12.56 18.48
CA TRP A 39 15.41 13.80 18.87
C TRP A 39 15.06 14.99 17.96
N TYR A 40 14.83 14.74 16.67
CA TYR A 40 14.47 15.79 15.72
C TYR A 40 13.04 16.28 15.96
N TYR A 41 12.12 15.38 16.34
CA TYR A 41 10.77 15.76 16.75
C TYR A 41 10.76 16.63 18.01
N THR A 42 11.55 16.27 19.03
CA THR A 42 11.67 17.07 20.26
C THR A 42 12.34 18.42 19.98
N PHE A 43 13.36 18.45 19.13
CA PHE A 43 14.02 19.69 18.71
C PHE A 43 13.07 20.60 17.94
N HIS A 44 12.28 20.05 17.01
CA HIS A 44 11.29 20.82 16.26
C HIS A 44 10.18 21.34 17.17
N LEU A 45 9.72 20.60 18.18
CA LEU A 45 8.77 21.12 19.18
C LEU A 45 9.32 22.31 19.98
N LEU A 46 10.62 22.30 20.29
CA LEU A 46 11.30 23.41 20.95
C LEU A 46 11.46 24.60 19.99
N LEU A 47 11.87 24.36 18.75
CA LEU A 47 11.98 25.40 17.71
C LEU A 47 10.63 25.98 17.29
N LEU A 48 9.54 25.21 17.37
CA LEU A 48 8.19 25.67 17.05
C LEU A 48 7.73 26.82 17.95
N ARG A 49 8.32 27.02 19.12
CA ARG A 49 8.09 28.23 19.94
C ARG A 49 8.68 29.49 19.29
N LEU A 50 9.70 29.32 18.46
CA LEU A 50 10.42 30.38 17.75
C LEU A 50 9.94 30.61 16.30
N LEU A 51 9.21 29.65 15.71
CA LEU A 51 8.76 29.70 14.32
C LEU A 51 7.38 30.37 14.16
N HIS A 52 7.21 31.13 13.08
CA HIS A 52 5.97 31.81 12.71
C HIS A 52 4.84 30.79 12.42
N GLN A 53 3.59 31.14 12.76
CA GLN A 53 2.44 30.22 12.72
C GLN A 53 2.13 29.65 11.33
N SER A 54 2.45 30.39 10.26
CA SER A 54 2.25 29.99 8.85
C SER A 54 3.13 28.81 8.42
N ASP A 55 4.33 28.67 8.97
CA ASP A 55 5.25 27.58 8.60
C ASP A 55 4.86 26.26 9.30
N LYS A 56 4.18 26.35 10.44
CA LYS A 56 3.74 25.18 11.23
C LYS A 56 2.75 24.29 10.49
N SER A 57 1.92 24.87 9.61
CA SER A 57 0.89 24.13 8.86
C SER A 57 1.42 23.45 7.59
N LYS A 58 2.60 23.90 7.10
CA LYS A 58 3.26 23.40 5.89
C LYS A 58 4.16 22.19 6.14
N PHE A 59 4.64 21.95 7.36
CA PHE A 59 5.52 20.81 7.67
C PHE A 59 4.82 19.73 8.51
N THR A 60 4.87 18.48 8.05
CA THR A 60 4.38 17.32 8.80
C THR A 60 5.53 16.35 9.03
N LEU A 61 5.95 16.23 10.30
CA LEU A 61 6.96 15.27 10.73
C LEU A 61 6.30 13.94 11.08
N VAL A 62 6.77 12.85 10.48
CA VAL A 62 6.18 11.53 10.66
C VAL A 62 7.16 10.55 11.25
N ARG A 63 6.76 9.90 12.36
CA ARG A 63 7.50 8.80 12.96
C ARG A 63 7.37 7.53 12.11
N PRO A 64 8.38 6.64 12.08
CA PRO A 64 8.36 5.40 11.29
C PRO A 64 7.05 4.61 11.44
N ALA A 65 6.58 4.40 12.69
CA ALA A 65 5.36 3.65 12.98
C ALA A 65 4.03 4.29 12.47
N LYS A 66 4.05 5.56 12.05
CA LYS A 66 2.87 6.31 11.59
C LYS A 66 2.96 6.75 10.13
N VAL A 67 4.01 6.33 9.40
CA VAL A 67 4.28 6.74 8.00
C VAL A 67 3.08 6.46 7.10
N THR A 68 2.72 5.19 6.92
CA THR A 68 1.62 4.76 6.05
C THR A 68 0.30 5.45 6.41
N LYS A 69 -0.03 5.50 7.71
CA LYS A 69 -1.28 6.13 8.18
C LYS A 69 -1.33 7.63 7.88
N THR A 70 -0.19 8.31 7.86
CA THR A 70 -0.14 9.76 7.59
C THR A 70 -0.17 10.03 6.10
N LEU A 71 0.56 9.25 5.31
CA LEU A 71 0.59 9.37 3.86
C LEU A 71 -0.78 9.11 3.23
N LEU A 72 -1.49 8.07 3.69
CA LEU A 72 -2.86 7.75 3.25
C LEU A 72 -3.93 8.79 3.62
N LYS A 73 -3.56 9.91 4.28
CA LYS A 73 -4.47 11.07 4.46
C LYS A 73 -4.34 12.10 3.36
N PHE A 74 -3.23 12.07 2.63
CA PHE A 74 -2.85 13.07 1.64
C PHE A 74 -2.71 12.48 0.24
N ILE A 75 -2.41 11.19 0.15
CA ILE A 75 -2.17 10.45 -1.09
C ILE A 75 -3.13 9.27 -1.10
N ASP A 76 -3.80 9.06 -2.22
CA ASP A 76 -4.67 7.92 -2.42
C ASP A 76 -3.87 6.61 -2.44
N PRO A 77 -4.47 5.49 -2.03
CA PRO A 77 -3.76 4.22 -1.91
C PRO A 77 -3.22 3.67 -3.25
N GLU A 78 -3.83 4.06 -4.37
CA GLU A 78 -3.40 3.75 -5.74
C GLU A 78 -2.14 4.50 -6.19
N ASP A 79 -1.94 5.72 -5.69
CA ASP A 79 -0.78 6.57 -5.99
C ASP A 79 0.36 6.43 -4.97
N LEU A 80 0.13 5.71 -3.88
CA LEU A 80 1.12 5.51 -2.84
C LEU A 80 2.02 4.29 -3.15
N PRO A 81 3.36 4.42 -3.18
CA PRO A 81 4.26 3.29 -3.38
C PRO A 81 4.08 2.17 -2.35
N VAL A 82 4.29 0.93 -2.78
CA VAL A 82 4.23 -0.28 -1.93
C VAL A 82 5.17 -0.20 -0.72
N GLU A 83 6.33 0.44 -0.86
CA GLU A 83 7.31 0.62 0.21
C GLU A 83 6.76 1.42 1.40
N TYR A 84 5.83 2.34 1.12
CA TYR A 84 5.18 3.17 2.13
C TYR A 84 3.82 2.60 2.58
N GLY A 85 3.47 1.40 2.12
CA GLY A 85 2.23 0.69 2.46
C GLY A 85 1.04 1.07 1.58
N GLY A 86 1.30 1.55 0.36
CA GLY A 86 0.29 1.67 -0.70
C GLY A 86 0.31 0.49 -1.67
N LEU A 87 -0.23 0.69 -2.87
CA LEU A 87 -0.36 -0.33 -3.91
C LEU A 87 0.36 0.03 -5.22
N LEU A 88 0.92 1.24 -5.35
CA LEU A 88 1.69 1.63 -6.54
C LEU A 88 2.99 0.83 -6.63
N ARG A 89 3.19 0.18 -7.78
CA ARG A 89 4.45 -0.49 -8.14
C ARG A 89 5.09 0.22 -9.32
N GLU A 90 6.41 0.22 -9.36
CA GLU A 90 7.15 0.77 -10.49
C GLU A 90 6.98 -0.14 -11.72
N ASN A 91 6.78 0.46 -12.90
CA ASN A 91 6.59 -0.24 -14.18
C ASN A 91 5.49 -1.32 -14.15
N ASP A 92 4.32 -0.98 -13.61
CA ASP A 92 3.22 -1.90 -13.43
C ASP A 92 2.35 -2.04 -14.70
N GLU A 93 2.34 -3.24 -15.30
CA GLU A 93 1.45 -3.59 -16.42
C GLU A 93 0.11 -4.17 -15.96
N GLU A 94 0.01 -4.55 -14.68
CA GLU A 94 -1.18 -5.19 -14.14
C GLU A 94 -2.25 -4.18 -13.79
N PHE A 95 -1.87 -3.14 -13.05
CA PHE A 95 -2.78 -2.13 -12.52
C PHE A 95 -2.31 -0.73 -12.87
N SER A 96 -3.26 0.12 -13.26
CA SER A 96 -3.02 1.56 -13.41
C SER A 96 -3.50 2.33 -12.18
N THR A 97 -3.09 3.59 -12.05
CA THR A 97 -3.59 4.49 -10.99
C THR A 97 -5.06 4.84 -11.13
N LEU A 98 -5.68 4.55 -12.29
CA LEU A 98 -7.12 4.74 -12.52
C LEU A 98 -7.98 3.66 -11.86
N GLU A 99 -7.38 2.53 -11.47
CA GLU A 99 -8.11 1.41 -10.88
C GLU A 99 -8.34 1.61 -9.38
N LYS A 100 -9.59 1.97 -9.06
CA LYS A 100 -10.01 2.33 -7.70
C LYS A 100 -9.75 1.22 -6.68
N VAL A 101 -9.10 1.60 -5.59
CA VAL A 101 -8.85 0.71 -4.45
C VAL A 101 -10.08 0.60 -3.53
N SER A 102 -10.42 -0.62 -3.15
CA SER A 102 -11.44 -0.93 -2.16
C SER A 102 -10.87 -1.06 -0.76
N GLU A 103 -11.67 -0.69 0.25
CA GLU A 103 -11.24 -0.65 1.63
C GLU A 103 -12.09 -1.51 2.55
N VAL A 104 -11.42 -2.31 3.38
CA VAL A 104 -12.07 -3.15 4.37
C VAL A 104 -11.40 -2.98 5.72
N PHE A 105 -12.20 -2.92 6.77
CA PHE A 105 -11.69 -2.91 8.12
C PHE A 105 -11.85 -4.25 8.82
N VAL A 106 -10.81 -4.66 9.54
CA VAL A 106 -10.78 -5.86 10.39
C VAL A 106 -10.66 -5.41 11.84
N ARG A 107 -11.61 -5.84 12.69
CA ARG A 107 -11.59 -5.53 14.14
C ARG A 107 -10.44 -6.28 14.81
N GLY A 108 -10.08 -5.86 16.02
CA GLY A 108 -9.06 -6.57 16.78
C GLY A 108 -9.49 -7.98 17.14
N ASN A 109 -8.55 -8.93 17.18
CA ASN A 109 -8.78 -10.34 17.51
C ASN A 109 -9.86 -11.04 16.67
N THR A 110 -10.08 -10.58 15.43
CA THR A 110 -11.09 -11.16 14.53
C THR A 110 -10.47 -11.54 13.19
N ALA A 111 -11.13 -12.46 12.49
CA ALA A 111 -10.88 -12.74 11.10
C ALA A 111 -11.99 -12.12 10.24
N LYS A 112 -11.62 -11.63 9.06
CA LYS A 112 -12.56 -11.17 8.05
C LYS A 112 -12.12 -11.72 6.70
N SER A 113 -13.10 -12.21 5.95
CA SER A 113 -12.88 -12.72 4.60
C SER A 113 -13.46 -11.75 3.58
N ILE A 114 -12.65 -11.40 2.59
CA ILE A 114 -13.08 -10.69 1.38
C ILE A 114 -13.45 -11.78 0.38
N ARG A 115 -14.67 -11.74 -0.12
CA ARG A 115 -15.18 -12.70 -1.10
C ARG A 115 -15.39 -11.96 -2.42
N ILE A 116 -14.80 -12.49 -3.48
CA ILE A 116 -14.88 -11.93 -4.82
C ILE A 116 -15.59 -12.98 -5.66
N PRO A 117 -16.86 -12.77 -6.03
CA PRO A 117 -17.62 -13.72 -6.83
C PRO A 117 -17.11 -13.75 -8.26
N ILE A 118 -17.08 -14.94 -8.84
CA ILE A 118 -16.53 -15.23 -10.16
C ILE A 118 -17.56 -16.07 -10.92
N ALA A 119 -18.28 -15.43 -11.84
CA ALA A 119 -19.38 -16.08 -12.57
C ALA A 119 -18.93 -16.83 -13.83
N GLU A 120 -17.91 -16.33 -14.53
CA GLU A 120 -17.49 -16.85 -15.84
C GLU A 120 -16.08 -17.45 -15.78
N PRO A 121 -15.88 -18.69 -16.28
CA PRO A 121 -14.56 -19.27 -16.43
C PRO A 121 -13.79 -18.67 -17.61
N GLY A 122 -12.48 -18.89 -17.67
CA GLY A 122 -11.61 -18.48 -18.78
C GLY A 122 -10.92 -17.13 -18.59
N ALA A 123 -11.03 -16.51 -17.42
CA ALA A 123 -10.30 -15.30 -17.07
C ALA A 123 -9.22 -15.60 -16.01
N THR A 124 -8.15 -14.81 -15.99
CA THR A 124 -7.24 -14.75 -14.85
C THR A 124 -7.65 -13.59 -13.97
N VAL A 125 -7.92 -13.87 -12.70
CA VAL A 125 -8.12 -12.84 -11.70
C VAL A 125 -6.76 -12.47 -11.11
N VAL A 126 -6.46 -11.18 -11.06
CA VAL A 126 -5.27 -10.61 -10.43
C VAL A 126 -5.72 -9.71 -9.30
N TRP A 127 -5.10 -9.82 -8.13
CA TRP A 127 -5.41 -8.95 -7.01
C TRP A 127 -4.17 -8.42 -6.33
N ASP A 128 -4.32 -7.21 -5.80
CA ASP A 128 -3.37 -6.56 -4.93
C ASP A 128 -3.98 -6.35 -3.56
N LEU A 129 -3.19 -6.57 -2.52
CA LEU A 129 -3.62 -6.35 -1.16
C LEU A 129 -2.50 -5.81 -0.27
N THR A 130 -2.83 -4.82 0.54
CA THR A 130 -1.97 -4.33 1.61
C THR A 130 -2.73 -4.05 2.89
N VAL A 131 -2.05 -4.11 4.03
CA VAL A 131 -2.64 -3.87 5.34
C VAL A 131 -1.85 -2.81 6.09
N VAL A 132 -2.54 -1.75 6.50
CA VAL A 132 -1.92 -0.62 7.16
C VAL A 132 -1.36 -1.03 8.52
N GLY A 133 -0.04 -0.89 8.67
CA GLY A 133 0.68 -1.24 9.89
C GLY A 133 0.87 -2.75 10.12
N TRP A 134 0.72 -3.56 9.06
CA TRP A 134 1.05 -4.99 9.01
C TRP A 134 0.56 -5.80 10.22
N ASP A 135 1.22 -6.89 10.58
CA ASP A 135 0.87 -7.76 11.72
C ASP A 135 -0.50 -8.44 11.62
N VAL A 136 -0.82 -8.96 10.45
CA VAL A 136 -1.98 -9.81 10.22
C VAL A 136 -1.55 -11.13 9.59
N SER A 137 -2.33 -12.19 9.79
CA SER A 137 -2.18 -13.43 9.04
C SER A 137 -3.11 -13.42 7.83
N TYR A 138 -2.57 -13.87 6.70
CA TYR A 138 -3.16 -13.76 5.37
C TYR A 138 -3.24 -15.13 4.71
N LYS A 139 -4.42 -15.51 4.21
CA LYS A 139 -4.70 -16.78 3.53
C LYS A 139 -5.57 -16.52 2.30
N GLU A 140 -5.30 -17.22 1.20
CA GLU A 140 -6.08 -17.14 -0.04
C GLU A 140 -6.57 -18.52 -0.45
N GLU A 141 -7.85 -18.62 -0.80
CA GLU A 141 -8.50 -19.85 -1.24
C GLU A 141 -9.45 -19.53 -2.39
N PHE A 142 -9.53 -20.41 -3.36
CA PHE A 142 -10.60 -20.41 -4.34
C PHE A 142 -11.60 -21.51 -3.97
N VAL A 143 -12.88 -21.15 -3.91
CA VAL A 143 -13.98 -22.04 -3.56
C VAL A 143 -14.90 -22.15 -4.79
N PRO A 144 -14.85 -23.28 -5.51
CA PRO A 144 -15.75 -23.54 -6.62
C PRO A 144 -17.22 -23.53 -6.17
N GLU A 145 -18.13 -23.17 -7.08
CA GLU A 145 -19.57 -23.28 -6.85
C GLU A 145 -20.06 -24.73 -6.97
N ASP A 146 -19.41 -25.55 -7.80
CA ASP A 146 -19.72 -26.96 -7.95
C ASP A 146 -19.36 -27.75 -6.68
N GLU A 147 -20.33 -28.45 -6.09
CA GLU A 147 -20.16 -29.25 -4.87
C GLU A 147 -19.17 -30.42 -5.07
N GLY A 148 -18.97 -30.86 -6.32
CA GLY A 148 -18.01 -31.90 -6.69
C GLY A 148 -16.54 -31.43 -6.75
N SER A 149 -16.31 -30.12 -6.83
CA SER A 149 -14.98 -29.55 -7.01
C SER A 149 -14.29 -29.24 -5.67
N TYR A 150 -12.96 -29.45 -5.64
CA TYR A 150 -12.17 -29.22 -4.44
C TYR A 150 -11.84 -27.74 -4.25
N LYS A 151 -11.85 -27.29 -2.98
CA LYS A 151 -11.31 -25.97 -2.62
C LYS A 151 -9.82 -25.91 -2.94
N VAL A 152 -9.42 -24.92 -3.72
CA VAL A 152 -8.03 -24.73 -4.14
C VAL A 152 -7.35 -23.75 -3.20
N LEU A 153 -6.33 -24.21 -2.47
CA LEU A 153 -5.54 -23.37 -1.59
C LEU A 153 -4.45 -22.64 -2.40
N LEU A 154 -4.65 -21.34 -2.65
CA LEU A 154 -3.73 -20.52 -3.43
C LEU A 154 -2.53 -20.06 -2.60
N GLN A 155 -2.79 -19.64 -1.35
CA GLN A 155 -1.76 -19.20 -0.43
C GLN A 155 -2.06 -19.70 0.98
N ARG A 156 -1.13 -20.50 1.51
CA ARG A 156 -1.13 -20.90 2.92
C ARG A 156 -1.04 -19.68 3.81
N SER A 157 -1.69 -19.78 4.98
CA SER A 157 -1.69 -18.74 6.01
C SER A 157 -0.27 -18.27 6.32
N LYS A 158 0.08 -17.03 5.97
CA LYS A 158 1.38 -16.40 6.27
C LYS A 158 1.19 -15.08 7.01
N LYS A 159 2.17 -14.70 7.83
CA LYS A 159 2.19 -13.35 8.41
C LYS A 159 2.53 -12.35 7.31
N LEU A 160 1.73 -11.30 7.19
CA LEU A 160 1.94 -10.26 6.18
C LEU A 160 2.98 -9.26 6.66
N SER A 161 4.00 -9.04 5.85
CA SER A 161 5.07 -8.05 6.06
C SER A 161 5.10 -6.95 5.00
N GLU A 162 4.49 -7.16 3.84
CA GLU A 162 4.52 -6.26 2.69
C GLU A 162 3.22 -6.36 1.87
N SER A 163 3.06 -5.46 0.89
CA SER A 163 1.96 -5.49 -0.07
C SER A 163 2.10 -6.70 -1.00
N VAL A 164 1.06 -7.53 -1.11
CA VAL A 164 1.08 -8.78 -1.89
C VAL A 164 0.34 -8.58 -3.21
N ARG A 165 0.85 -9.22 -4.27
CA ARG A 165 0.16 -9.46 -5.54
C ARG A 165 0.09 -10.95 -5.76
N ASN A 166 -1.07 -11.44 -6.17
CA ASN A 166 -1.19 -12.81 -6.67
C ASN A 166 -2.23 -12.87 -7.79
N SER A 167 -2.21 -13.95 -8.55
CA SER A 167 -3.13 -14.20 -9.65
C SER A 167 -3.56 -15.66 -9.69
N TYR A 168 -4.73 -15.91 -10.25
CA TYR A 168 -5.27 -17.25 -10.41
C TYR A 168 -6.10 -17.36 -11.68
N TYR A 169 -5.88 -18.43 -12.43
CA TYR A 169 -6.67 -18.74 -13.62
C TYR A 169 -7.97 -19.44 -13.23
N ILE A 170 -9.08 -18.88 -13.68
CA ILE A 170 -10.42 -19.35 -13.35
C ILE A 170 -10.82 -20.42 -14.35
N ASN A 171 -10.81 -21.67 -13.90
CA ASN A 171 -11.27 -22.81 -14.70
C ASN A 171 -12.79 -23.03 -14.62
N GLU A 172 -13.41 -22.62 -13.51
CA GLU A 172 -14.80 -22.87 -13.18
C GLU A 172 -15.38 -21.69 -12.38
N PRO A 173 -16.71 -21.50 -12.36
CA PRO A 173 -17.37 -20.50 -11.50
C PRO A 173 -17.14 -20.79 -10.01
N GLY A 174 -17.09 -19.72 -9.20
CA GLY A 174 -16.89 -19.83 -7.76
C GLY A 174 -16.58 -18.50 -7.10
N GLU A 175 -15.90 -18.54 -5.96
CA GLU A 175 -15.51 -17.35 -5.21
C GLU A 175 -14.03 -17.40 -4.84
N LEU A 176 -13.31 -16.29 -5.08
CA LEU A 176 -12.00 -16.06 -4.47
C LEU A 176 -12.19 -15.51 -3.06
N VAL A 177 -11.70 -16.26 -2.07
CA VAL A 177 -11.83 -15.96 -0.65
C VAL A 177 -10.47 -15.59 -0.07
N ILE A 178 -10.31 -14.32 0.25
CA ILE A 178 -9.10 -13.79 0.88
C ILE A 178 -9.41 -13.57 2.37
N THR A 179 -8.80 -14.38 3.23
CA THR A 179 -9.02 -14.31 4.69
C THR A 179 -7.88 -13.58 5.38
N ILE A 180 -8.22 -12.49 6.07
CA ILE A 180 -7.31 -11.70 6.90
C ILE A 180 -7.69 -11.90 8.36
N ARG A 181 -6.79 -12.48 9.15
CA ARG A 181 -6.92 -12.60 10.60
C ARG A 181 -6.02 -11.59 11.29
N ASN A 182 -6.64 -10.78 12.15
CA ASN A 182 -5.97 -9.75 12.94
C ASN A 182 -5.79 -10.25 14.38
N PRO A 183 -4.58 -10.71 14.76
CA PRO A 183 -4.29 -11.11 16.14
C PRO A 183 -4.07 -9.93 17.08
N THR A 184 -4.07 -8.69 16.57
CA THR A 184 -3.85 -7.49 17.39
C THR A 184 -5.17 -6.95 17.92
N PHE A 185 -5.13 -6.21 19.04
CA PHE A 185 -6.32 -5.56 19.61
C PHE A 185 -6.80 -4.33 18.82
N LYS A 186 -5.95 -3.74 17.99
CA LYS A 186 -6.27 -2.53 17.23
C LYS A 186 -6.95 -2.90 15.91
N LYS A 187 -7.93 -2.09 15.51
CA LYS A 187 -8.56 -2.16 14.19
C LYS A 187 -7.51 -1.96 13.10
N LYS A 188 -7.51 -2.83 12.09
CA LYS A 188 -6.62 -2.76 10.91
C LYS A 188 -7.43 -2.35 9.68
N ARG A 189 -6.81 -1.54 8.81
CA ARG A 189 -7.35 -1.12 7.51
C ARG A 189 -6.66 -1.95 6.43
N VAL A 190 -7.45 -2.63 5.61
CA VAL A 190 -7.04 -3.45 4.49
C VAL A 190 -7.44 -2.70 3.23
N LEU A 191 -6.50 -2.61 2.30
CA LEU A 191 -6.66 -1.96 1.00
C LEU A 191 -6.44 -3.04 -0.04
N TYR A 192 -7.38 -3.17 -0.99
CA TYR A 192 -7.25 -4.17 -2.03
C TYR A 192 -7.87 -3.68 -3.34
N ARG A 193 -7.36 -4.21 -4.45
CA ARG A 193 -7.93 -4.02 -5.78
C ARG A 193 -7.86 -5.32 -6.54
N THR A 194 -8.76 -5.49 -7.49
CA THR A 194 -8.91 -6.73 -8.24
C THR A 194 -9.21 -6.40 -9.69
N LYS A 195 -8.62 -7.16 -10.59
CA LYS A 195 -8.78 -7.04 -12.04
C LYS A 195 -8.98 -8.41 -12.64
N PHE A 196 -9.86 -8.48 -13.63
CA PHE A 196 -10.08 -9.67 -14.43
C PHE A 196 -9.47 -9.45 -15.81
N LYS A 197 -8.64 -10.38 -16.26
CA LYS A 197 -8.01 -10.34 -17.57
C LYS A 197 -8.46 -11.57 -18.37
N PRO A 198 -8.97 -11.40 -19.60
CA PRO A 198 -9.20 -12.54 -20.48
C PRO A 198 -7.86 -13.22 -20.73
N THR A 199 -7.79 -14.54 -20.51
CA THR A 199 -6.56 -15.31 -20.68
C THR A 199 -6.84 -16.41 -21.67
N VAL A 200 -6.14 -16.39 -22.80
CA VAL A 200 -6.15 -17.52 -23.74
C VAL A 200 -5.11 -18.52 -23.23
N PRO A 201 -5.52 -19.69 -22.73
CA PRO A 201 -4.57 -20.65 -22.21
C PRO A 201 -3.61 -21.11 -23.32
N MET A 202 -2.30 -21.16 -22.99
CA MET A 202 -1.25 -21.44 -23.99
C MET A 202 -1.41 -22.77 -24.72
N TYR A 203 -2.07 -23.77 -24.13
CA TYR A 203 -2.31 -25.07 -24.78
C TYR A 203 -3.18 -24.98 -26.04
N LEU A 204 -3.90 -23.87 -26.27
CA LEU A 204 -4.63 -23.63 -27.52
C LEU A 204 -3.72 -23.27 -28.69
N PHE A 205 -2.50 -22.77 -28.43
CA PHE A 205 -1.54 -22.37 -29.46
C PHE A 205 -0.55 -23.47 -29.85
N PHE A 206 -0.52 -24.59 -29.12
CA PHE A 206 0.35 -25.74 -29.40
C PHE A 206 -0.36 -26.86 -30.20
N LYS A 207 -1.36 -26.50 -31.01
CA LYS A 207 -2.08 -27.43 -31.91
C LYS A 207 -1.55 -27.39 -33.33
#